data_AF-K0R366-F1
#
_entry.id   AF-K0R366-F1
#
_cell.length_a   1.000
_cell.length_b   1.000
_cell.length_c   1.000
_cell.angle_alpha   90.00
_cell.angle_beta   90.00
_cell.angle_gamma   90.00
#
_symmetry.space_group_name_H-M   'P 1'
#
loop_
_entity.id
_entity.type
_entity.pdbx_description
1 polymer ?
#
loop_
_entity_poly.entity_id
_entity_poly.type
_entity_poly.pdbx_seq_one_letter_code
_entity_poly.pdbx_strand_id
1 'polypeptide(L)'
;MGGKRRREDAPNDGPFVASSDVDDRILEAEPMIDQAPVGDGDDSNRETDEGDDRRQDLDATEEEAFLDDKPKKKKVRKLKLDATEDFNEKLSKRGIVYLSRVPPRMTPSKVKTLLSDWGEITRIYLVEEDKTHRKKRRKAGGSSGKRYTEGWIEFASKKIAKLVGSSLNMTPISHQKGNMHHDDVWSVKYLKGFKWSHLTEKVAYERRVREQKLRVEMMEVKRENAAFVSQLEQGKKMDYIEERLRRKGNSGGASEKKSRKIRQKKPFQGSGGSTKSVILGSLVS
;
A
#
# COMPACT_ATOMS: atom_id res chain seq x y z
N MET A 1 -23.72 -70.27 -26.29
CA MET A 1 -24.38 -68.98 -26.58
C MET A 1 -23.28 -67.93 -26.66
N GLY A 2 -23.06 -67.12 -27.68
CA GLY A 2 -23.85 -66.73 -28.85
C GLY A 2 -23.70 -65.22 -29.05
N GLY A 3 -23.05 -64.79 -30.14
CA GLY A 3 -23.02 -63.40 -30.67
C GLY A 3 -21.63 -62.73 -30.66
N LYS A 4 -20.87 -62.64 -31.77
CA LYS A 4 -20.96 -61.71 -32.94
C LYS A 4 -20.96 -60.23 -32.48
N ARG A 5 -20.07 -59.30 -32.89
CA ARG A 5 -19.54 -58.84 -34.22
C ARG A 5 -18.25 -57.98 -33.98
N ARG A 6 -17.11 -58.10 -34.71
CA ARG A 6 -16.63 -57.36 -35.93
C ARG A 6 -16.91 -55.84 -35.91
N ARG A 7 -16.06 -54.86 -36.26
CA ARG A 7 -14.79 -54.66 -37.06
C ARG A 7 -14.24 -53.24 -36.70
N GLU A 8 -12.93 -53.02 -36.53
CA GLU A 8 -11.97 -52.32 -37.44
C GLU A 8 -12.39 -50.92 -37.96
N ASP A 9 -11.63 -49.86 -37.60
CA ASP A 9 -10.82 -49.01 -38.51
C ASP A 9 -10.40 -47.64 -37.89
N ALA A 10 -9.08 -47.49 -37.67
CA ALA A 10 -8.13 -46.39 -37.98
C ALA A 10 -8.46 -44.86 -37.81
N PRO A 11 -7.41 -44.01 -37.66
CA PRO A 11 -7.45 -42.67 -37.08
C PRO A 11 -7.60 -41.55 -38.12
N ASN A 12 -7.96 -40.34 -37.69
CA ASN A 12 -7.87 -39.15 -38.55
C ASN A 12 -7.32 -37.93 -37.80
N ASP A 13 -6.20 -37.44 -38.32
CA ASP A 13 -5.48 -36.22 -37.98
C ASP A 13 -6.23 -34.96 -38.41
N GLY A 14 -6.06 -33.87 -37.66
CA GLY A 14 -6.43 -32.51 -38.03
C GLY A 14 -5.70 -31.48 -37.16
N PRO A 15 -5.21 -30.35 -37.71
CA PRO A 15 -3.87 -29.86 -37.40
C PRO A 15 -3.77 -28.87 -36.23
N PHE A 16 -2.69 -29.05 -35.47
CA PHE A 16 -2.07 -28.06 -34.59
C PHE A 16 -1.40 -26.98 -35.43
N VAL A 17 -1.93 -25.76 -35.39
CA VAL A 17 -1.24 -24.57 -35.89
C VAL A 17 -0.67 -23.78 -34.71
N ALA A 18 0.64 -23.88 -34.57
CA ALA A 18 1.44 -22.88 -33.88
C ALA A 18 1.37 -21.58 -34.67
N SER A 19 1.08 -20.47 -34.01
CA SER A 19 1.51 -19.16 -34.50
C SER A 19 2.16 -18.41 -33.37
N SER A 20 3.42 -18.11 -33.64
CA SER A 20 4.37 -17.31 -32.91
C SER A 20 3.99 -15.83 -32.90
N ASP A 21 4.72 -15.11 -32.05
CA ASP A 21 4.99 -13.67 -32.13
C ASP A 21 3.91 -12.75 -31.54
N VAL A 22 3.92 -12.64 -30.21
CA VAL A 22 3.42 -11.42 -29.53
C VAL A 22 4.63 -10.59 -29.15
N ASP A 23 4.87 -9.56 -29.95
CA ASP A 23 5.90 -8.53 -29.79
C ASP A 23 5.94 -7.98 -28.36
N ASP A 24 7.08 -8.21 -27.69
CA ASP A 24 7.55 -7.42 -26.56
C ASP A 24 7.85 -5.99 -27.02
N ARG A 25 6.85 -5.12 -26.95
CA ARG A 25 7.07 -3.67 -27.01
C ARG A 25 6.71 -3.05 -25.68
N ILE A 26 7.77 -2.86 -24.91
CA ILE A 26 7.92 -1.91 -23.80
C ILE A 26 7.25 -0.59 -24.21
N LEU A 27 6.12 -0.28 -23.60
CA LEU A 27 5.55 1.07 -23.62
C LEU A 27 5.93 1.75 -22.32
N GLU A 28 6.73 2.79 -22.48
CA GLU A 28 7.24 3.70 -21.48
C GLU A 28 6.09 4.25 -20.62
N ALA A 29 6.31 4.24 -19.30
CA ALA A 29 5.37 4.73 -18.31
C ALA A 29 5.28 6.26 -18.37
N GLU A 30 4.15 6.78 -18.84
CA GLU A 30 3.78 8.19 -18.66
C GLU A 30 3.09 8.43 -17.30
N PRO A 31 3.24 9.63 -16.71
CA PRO A 31 2.96 9.86 -15.29
C PRO A 31 1.47 9.91 -14.96
N MET A 32 1.15 9.32 -13.81
CA MET A 32 -0.17 9.29 -13.19
C MET A 32 -0.71 10.71 -12.94
N ILE A 33 -1.86 11.04 -13.53
CA ILE A 33 -2.69 12.17 -13.11
C ILE A 33 -3.63 11.67 -12.00
N ASP A 34 -3.49 12.27 -10.82
CA ASP A 34 -4.28 11.99 -9.63
C ASP A 34 -5.68 12.63 -9.79
N GLN A 35 -6.71 11.82 -10.00
CA GLN A 35 -8.11 12.28 -9.92
C GLN A 35 -8.72 11.83 -8.59
N ALA A 36 -8.97 12.82 -7.73
CA ALA A 36 -9.70 12.66 -6.48
C ALA A 36 -11.14 12.18 -6.72
N PRO A 37 -11.73 11.39 -5.80
CA PRO A 37 -13.11 10.94 -5.96
C PRO A 37 -14.10 12.04 -5.61
N VAL A 38 -14.98 12.32 -6.56
CA VAL A 38 -16.20 13.12 -6.42
C VAL A 38 -17.22 12.32 -5.61
N GLY A 39 -17.72 12.90 -4.52
CA GLY A 39 -18.79 12.34 -3.70
C GLY A 39 -19.87 13.39 -3.50
N ASP A 40 -21.10 13.08 -3.94
CA ASP A 40 -22.29 13.90 -3.80
C ASP A 40 -23.29 13.29 -2.80
N GLY A 41 -23.77 14.17 -1.90
CA GLY A 41 -25.04 14.15 -1.16
C GLY A 41 -25.21 13.13 -0.02
N ASP A 42 -25.93 13.39 1.06
CA ASP A 42 -26.60 14.55 1.68
C ASP A 42 -27.16 13.97 3.00
N ASP A 43 -27.02 14.67 4.13
CA ASP A 43 -28.07 14.65 5.16
C ASP A 43 -27.91 15.84 6.12
N SER A 44 -29.04 16.49 6.32
CA SER A 44 -29.24 17.79 6.93
C SER A 44 -29.67 17.64 8.39
N ASN A 45 -29.06 18.39 9.33
CA ASN A 45 -29.80 18.92 10.47
C ASN A 45 -29.05 20.01 11.27
N ARG A 46 -29.85 20.99 11.70
CA ARG A 46 -29.73 21.95 12.83
C ARG A 46 -29.18 23.38 12.62
N GLU A 47 -30.16 24.28 12.52
CA GLU A 47 -30.52 25.34 13.49
C GLU A 47 -29.45 26.38 13.89
N THR A 48 -29.62 27.57 13.30
CA THR A 48 -29.61 28.94 13.86
C THR A 48 -28.95 29.19 15.22
N ASP A 49 -27.97 30.11 15.23
CA ASP A 49 -27.87 31.16 16.25
C ASP A 49 -27.21 32.42 15.64
N GLU A 50 -27.72 33.58 16.01
CA GLU A 50 -27.38 34.91 15.51
C GLU A 50 -26.11 35.48 16.16
N GLY A 51 -25.39 36.38 15.49
CA GLY A 51 -24.22 37.05 16.08
C GLY A 51 -23.38 37.93 15.15
N ASP A 52 -24.03 38.96 14.60
CA ASP A 52 -23.57 40.34 14.33
C ASP A 52 -22.09 40.71 14.00
N ASP A 53 -22.00 41.49 12.91
CA ASP A 53 -21.06 42.55 12.51
C ASP A 53 -19.55 42.52 12.84
N ARG A 54 -18.75 42.42 11.77
CA ARG A 54 -18.04 43.61 11.23
C ARG A 54 -17.40 43.36 9.85
N ARG A 55 -17.89 44.10 8.86
CA ARG A 55 -17.22 44.33 7.57
C ARG A 55 -16.07 45.32 7.76
N GLN A 56 -14.90 45.00 7.22
CA GLN A 56 -13.95 46.00 6.71
C GLN A 56 -13.18 45.40 5.53
N ASP A 57 -13.11 46.22 4.50
CA ASP A 57 -12.75 45.97 3.11
C ASP A 57 -11.23 46.16 2.86
N LEU A 58 -10.70 45.41 1.88
CA LEU A 58 -9.54 45.70 0.99
C LEU A 58 -8.14 45.68 1.66
N ASP A 59 -7.05 45.17 1.07
CA ASP A 59 -6.56 45.29 -0.31
C ASP A 59 -5.54 44.15 -0.61
N ALA A 60 -5.39 43.86 -1.90
CA ALA A 60 -4.53 42.83 -2.48
C ALA A 60 -3.05 43.25 -2.54
N THR A 61 -2.14 42.30 -2.38
CA THR A 61 -0.87 42.27 -3.14
C THR A 61 -0.24 40.89 -3.06
N GLU A 62 -0.10 40.28 -4.25
CA GLU A 62 0.61 39.05 -4.55
C GLU A 62 2.12 39.30 -4.52
N GLU A 63 2.90 38.48 -3.81
CA GLU A 63 4.28 38.15 -4.20
C GLU A 63 4.61 36.72 -3.75
N GLU A 64 4.43 35.78 -4.68
CA GLU A 64 4.87 34.38 -4.60
C GLU A 64 6.39 34.30 -4.83
N ALA A 65 7.18 34.19 -3.76
CA ALA A 65 8.60 33.88 -3.84
C ALA A 65 8.82 32.36 -4.01
N PHE A 66 8.87 31.89 -5.25
CA PHE A 66 9.33 30.53 -5.61
C PHE A 66 10.83 30.37 -5.31
N LEU A 67 11.15 29.81 -4.14
CA LEU A 67 12.50 29.39 -3.80
C LEU A 67 12.79 28.00 -4.40
N ASP A 68 13.72 28.00 -5.34
CA ASP A 68 14.28 26.87 -6.09
C ASP A 68 15.13 25.97 -5.15
N ASP A 69 14.50 25.08 -4.37
CA ASP A 69 15.17 24.19 -3.41
C ASP A 69 15.74 22.94 -4.10
N LYS A 70 16.97 23.07 -4.62
CA LYS A 70 17.75 21.92 -5.13
C LYS A 70 18.06 20.94 -3.98
N PRO A 71 17.80 19.62 -4.13
CA PRO A 71 17.99 18.65 -3.06
C PRO A 71 19.47 18.49 -2.70
N LYS A 72 19.88 19.09 -1.57
CA LYS A 72 21.23 18.94 -1.01
C LYS A 72 21.46 17.48 -0.62
N LYS A 73 22.35 16.79 -1.32
CA LYS A 73 22.82 15.43 -0.98
C LYS A 73 23.33 15.42 0.46
N LYS A 74 22.56 14.80 1.36
CA LYS A 74 22.91 14.69 2.79
C LYS A 74 24.21 13.91 2.93
N LYS A 75 25.30 14.56 3.36
CA LYS A 75 26.57 13.90 3.71
C LYS A 75 26.29 12.87 4.80
N VAL A 76 26.44 11.60 4.48
CA VAL A 76 26.31 10.49 5.43
C VAL A 76 27.46 10.61 6.45
N ARG A 77 27.14 10.99 7.69
CA ARG A 77 28.13 11.06 8.77
C ARG A 77 28.58 9.65 9.10
N LYS A 78 29.88 9.36 8.99
CA LYS A 78 30.47 8.08 9.41
C LYS A 78 30.30 7.96 10.94
N LEU A 79 29.68 6.86 11.39
CA LEU A 79 29.48 6.55 12.81
C LEU A 79 30.84 6.21 13.45
N LYS A 80 31.11 6.72 14.64
CA LYS A 80 32.28 6.35 15.45
C LYS A 80 32.06 4.96 16.04
N LEU A 81 33.08 4.09 16.01
CA LEU A 81 32.98 2.69 16.46
C LEU A 81 32.71 2.61 17.97
N ASP A 82 33.48 3.32 18.79
CA ASP A 82 33.36 3.29 20.26
C ASP A 82 31.95 3.66 20.75
N ALA A 83 31.36 4.72 20.17
CA ALA A 83 30.00 5.15 20.49
C ALA A 83 28.93 4.10 20.09
N THR A 84 29.24 3.26 19.11
CA THR A 84 28.36 2.18 18.65
C THR A 84 28.43 0.99 19.61
N GLU A 85 29.60 0.67 20.12
CA GLU A 85 29.81 -0.39 21.13
C GLU A 85 29.12 -0.03 22.45
N ASP A 86 29.32 1.19 22.95
CA ASP A 86 28.64 1.71 24.16
C ASP A 86 27.11 1.62 24.05
N PHE A 87 26.59 1.93 22.86
CA PHE A 87 25.16 1.86 22.59
C PHE A 87 24.67 0.40 22.60
N ASN A 88 25.41 -0.50 21.95
CA ASN A 88 25.09 -1.93 21.93
C ASN A 88 25.14 -2.55 23.33
N GLU A 89 26.11 -2.15 24.15
CA GLU A 89 26.17 -2.56 25.55
C GLU A 89 24.94 -2.10 26.33
N LYS A 90 24.54 -0.83 26.19
CA LYS A 90 23.33 -0.30 26.82
C LYS A 90 22.09 -1.07 26.35
N LEU A 91 21.97 -1.37 25.05
CA LEU A 91 20.89 -2.19 24.51
C LEU A 91 20.88 -3.62 25.08
N SER A 92 22.04 -4.22 25.29
CA SER A 92 22.14 -5.57 25.87
C SER A 92 21.65 -5.62 27.32
N LYS A 93 21.90 -4.53 28.08
CA LYS A 93 21.50 -4.35 29.48
C LYS A 93 19.99 -4.08 29.63
N ARG A 94 19.31 -3.55 28.61
CA ARG A 94 17.86 -3.31 28.61
C ARG A 94 17.02 -4.58 28.72
N GLY A 95 15.85 -4.45 29.34
CA GLY A 95 14.86 -5.51 29.46
C GLY A 95 13.44 -5.01 29.24
N ILE A 96 12.56 -5.90 28.80
CA ILE A 96 11.18 -5.58 28.47
C ILE A 96 10.23 -6.26 29.44
N VAL A 97 9.22 -5.50 29.87
CA VAL A 97 8.06 -5.98 30.61
C VAL A 97 6.85 -5.90 29.69
N TYR A 98 6.13 -7.01 29.60
CA TYR A 98 4.85 -7.11 28.93
C TYR A 98 3.71 -6.79 29.90
N LEU A 99 2.78 -5.96 29.47
CA LEU A 99 1.56 -5.59 30.19
C LEU A 99 0.38 -6.23 29.46
N SER A 100 -0.19 -7.28 30.05
CA SER A 100 -1.24 -8.09 29.39
C SER A 100 -2.60 -7.42 29.36
N ARG A 101 -2.86 -6.52 30.31
CA ARG A 101 -4.11 -5.78 30.43
C ARG A 101 -3.79 -4.35 30.84
N VAL A 102 -4.31 -3.39 30.08
CA VAL A 102 -4.21 -1.98 30.42
C VAL A 102 -5.56 -1.49 30.94
N PRO A 103 -5.64 -0.91 32.14
CA PRO A 103 -6.89 -0.38 32.65
C PRO A 103 -7.49 0.73 31.78
N PRO A 104 -8.82 0.90 31.76
CA PRO A 104 -9.47 1.98 31.02
C PRO A 104 -8.95 3.35 31.48
N ARG A 105 -8.77 4.30 30.55
CA ARG A 105 -8.25 5.66 30.82
C ARG A 105 -6.79 5.72 31.26
N MET A 106 -6.07 4.60 31.30
CA MET A 106 -4.63 4.59 31.51
C MET A 106 -3.90 4.96 30.20
N THR A 107 -3.15 6.05 30.20
CA THR A 107 -2.34 6.50 29.05
C THR A 107 -0.90 6.00 29.15
N PRO A 108 -0.14 5.91 28.03
CA PRO A 108 1.29 5.57 28.09
C PRO A 108 2.08 6.49 29.02
N SER A 109 1.73 7.79 29.07
CA SER A 109 2.35 8.76 29.98
C SER A 109 2.06 8.42 31.45
N LYS A 110 0.83 8.03 31.79
CA LYS A 110 0.49 7.63 33.17
C LYS A 110 1.21 6.34 33.57
N VAL A 111 1.27 5.36 32.68
CA VAL A 111 2.07 4.13 32.90
C VAL A 111 3.53 4.47 33.14
N LYS A 112 4.09 5.41 32.35
CA LYS A 112 5.46 5.89 32.56
C LYS A 112 5.62 6.44 33.97
N THR A 113 4.80 7.40 34.38
CA THR A 113 4.89 8.02 35.71
C THR A 113 4.83 6.98 36.82
N LEU A 114 3.90 6.02 36.75
CA LEU A 114 3.73 5.00 37.79
C LEU A 114 4.91 4.02 37.88
N LEU A 115 5.54 3.71 36.75
CA LEU A 115 6.65 2.74 36.71
C LEU A 115 8.03 3.42 36.80
N SER A 116 8.11 4.74 36.62
CA SER A 116 9.34 5.52 36.77
C SER A 116 9.96 5.37 38.15
N ASP A 117 9.14 5.18 39.19
CA ASP A 117 9.59 5.00 40.58
C ASP A 117 10.44 3.73 40.75
N TRP A 118 10.23 2.73 39.90
CA TRP A 118 10.99 1.46 39.92
C TRP A 118 12.30 1.55 39.14
N GLY A 119 12.36 2.42 38.13
CA GLY A 119 13.57 2.63 37.34
C GLY A 119 13.32 3.38 36.04
N GLU A 120 14.42 3.68 35.36
CA GLU A 120 14.39 4.45 34.12
C GLU A 120 13.74 3.67 32.97
N ILE A 121 12.68 4.25 32.40
CA ILE A 121 11.95 3.71 31.25
C ILE A 121 12.39 4.44 29.99
N THR A 122 12.91 3.70 29.03
CA THR A 122 13.37 4.26 27.75
C THR A 122 12.25 4.31 26.71
N ARG A 123 11.46 3.25 26.58
CA ARG A 123 10.41 3.14 25.55
C ARG A 123 9.14 2.52 26.11
N ILE A 124 7.99 2.98 25.62
CA ILE A 124 6.67 2.43 25.96
C ILE A 124 5.85 2.35 24.68
N TYR A 125 5.21 1.21 24.48
CA TYR A 125 4.29 0.99 23.38
C TYR A 125 3.06 0.30 23.93
N LEU A 126 1.90 0.93 23.77
CA LEU A 126 0.61 0.36 24.13
C LEU A 126 -0.20 0.20 22.84
N VAL A 127 -0.81 -0.97 22.66
CA VAL A 127 -1.65 -1.27 21.50
C VAL A 127 -3.02 -0.66 21.73
N GLU A 128 -3.41 0.27 20.86
CA GLU A 128 -4.76 0.81 20.89
C GLU A 128 -5.77 -0.29 20.58
N GLU A 129 -6.91 -0.28 21.27
CA GLU A 129 -8.04 -1.13 20.93
C GLU A 129 -8.46 -0.93 19.47
N ASP A 130 -9.02 -1.97 18.86
CA ASP A 130 -9.50 -1.86 17.50
C ASP A 130 -10.61 -0.80 17.36
N LYS A 131 -10.55 -0.04 16.26
CA LYS A 131 -11.45 1.08 15.98
C LYS A 131 -12.91 0.63 15.93
N THR A 132 -13.19 -0.61 15.51
CA THR A 132 -14.57 -1.11 15.44
C THR A 132 -15.15 -1.34 16.85
N HIS A 133 -14.36 -1.89 17.77
CA HIS A 133 -14.74 -2.08 19.17
C HIS A 133 -14.98 -0.74 19.86
N ARG A 134 -14.12 0.25 19.60
CA ARG A 134 -14.32 1.63 20.08
C ARG A 134 -15.62 2.24 19.57
N LYS A 135 -15.92 2.09 18.26
CA LYS A 135 -17.17 2.58 17.66
C LYS A 135 -18.40 1.91 18.29
N LYS A 136 -18.37 0.58 18.47
CA LYS A 136 -19.46 -0.18 19.13
C LYS A 136 -19.71 0.31 20.55
N ARG A 137 -18.64 0.47 21.35
CA ARG A 137 -18.73 1.00 22.73
C ARG A 137 -19.31 2.40 22.77
N ARG A 138 -18.89 3.28 21.86
CA ARG A 138 -19.43 4.65 21.77
C ARG A 138 -20.92 4.65 21.38
N LYS A 139 -21.32 3.79 20.45
CA LYS A 139 -22.73 3.64 20.04
C LYS A 139 -23.61 3.12 21.19
N ALA A 140 -23.06 2.27 22.06
CA ALA A 140 -23.74 1.76 23.25
C ALA A 140 -23.74 2.75 24.44
N GLY A 141 -23.40 4.03 24.24
CA GLY A 141 -23.36 5.04 25.31
C GLY A 141 -22.15 4.93 26.25
N GLY A 142 -21.17 4.08 25.94
CA GLY A 142 -19.94 3.95 26.69
C GLY A 142 -18.96 5.11 26.46
N SER A 143 -17.89 5.15 27.25
CA SER A 143 -16.84 6.18 27.12
C SER A 143 -16.32 6.30 25.67
N SER A 144 -15.94 7.51 25.24
CA SER A 144 -15.31 7.73 23.92
C SER A 144 -13.78 7.59 23.96
N GLY A 145 -13.17 7.60 25.15
CA GLY A 145 -11.70 7.62 25.32
C GLY A 145 -11.01 6.40 24.73
N LYS A 146 -9.76 6.57 24.27
CA LYS A 146 -8.93 5.46 23.79
C LYS A 146 -8.70 4.45 24.92
N ARG A 147 -8.78 3.17 24.60
CA ARG A 147 -8.33 2.09 25.48
C ARG A 147 -7.17 1.38 24.81
N TYR A 148 -6.36 0.73 25.64
CA TYR A 148 -5.27 -0.09 25.18
C TYR A 148 -5.52 -1.52 25.62
N THR A 149 -5.17 -2.49 24.80
CA THR A 149 -5.37 -3.92 25.09
C THR A 149 -4.16 -4.49 25.81
N GLU A 150 -2.99 -4.27 25.24
CA GLU A 150 -1.71 -4.81 25.68
C GLU A 150 -0.60 -3.76 25.54
N GLY A 151 0.56 -4.03 26.12
CA GLY A 151 1.69 -3.12 26.03
C GLY A 151 3.05 -3.74 26.33
N TRP A 152 4.09 -3.04 25.89
CA TRP A 152 5.49 -3.36 26.15
C TRP A 152 6.21 -2.14 26.67
N ILE A 153 6.94 -2.33 27.77
CA ILE A 153 7.69 -1.29 28.46
C ILE A 153 9.16 -1.71 28.50
N GLU A 154 10.05 -0.90 27.94
CA GLU A 154 11.49 -1.11 27.96
C GLU A 154 12.12 -0.32 29.10
N PHE A 155 12.70 -1.05 30.05
CA PHE A 155 13.53 -0.49 31.11
C PHE A 155 15.00 -0.46 30.69
N ALA A 156 15.73 0.55 31.17
CA ALA A 156 17.17 0.69 30.96
C ALA A 156 17.96 -0.54 31.45
N SER A 157 17.48 -1.20 32.52
CA SER A 157 18.10 -2.39 33.11
C SER A 157 17.14 -3.58 33.17
N LYS A 158 17.57 -4.73 32.65
CA LYS A 158 16.84 -6.00 32.71
C LYS A 158 16.70 -6.55 34.13
N LYS A 159 17.56 -6.12 35.07
CA LYS A 159 17.44 -6.48 36.48
C LYS A 159 16.18 -5.85 37.08
N ILE A 160 15.95 -4.56 36.78
CA ILE A 160 14.75 -3.83 37.19
C ILE A 160 13.52 -4.44 36.51
N ALA A 161 13.60 -4.70 35.20
CA ALA A 161 12.49 -5.35 34.48
C ALA A 161 12.09 -6.70 35.11
N LYS A 162 13.07 -7.50 35.54
CA LYS A 162 12.83 -8.78 36.23
C LYS A 162 12.18 -8.55 37.61
N LEU A 163 12.69 -7.58 38.38
CA LEU A 163 12.12 -7.22 39.68
C LEU A 163 10.66 -6.75 39.55
N VAL A 164 10.39 -5.80 38.64
CA VAL A 164 9.03 -5.31 38.36
C VAL A 164 8.11 -6.46 37.95
N GLY A 165 8.56 -7.33 37.04
CA GLY A 165 7.76 -8.47 36.60
C GLY A 165 7.44 -9.48 37.71
N SER A 166 8.31 -9.64 38.71
CA SER A 166 8.09 -10.55 39.83
C SER A 166 7.32 -9.91 41.00
N SER A 167 7.59 -8.64 41.31
CA SER A 167 7.05 -7.95 42.48
C SER A 167 5.73 -7.23 42.21
N LEU A 168 5.56 -6.65 41.02
CA LEU A 168 4.39 -5.84 40.68
C LEU A 168 3.26 -6.67 40.06
N ASN A 169 3.52 -7.91 39.65
CA ASN A 169 2.47 -8.73 39.07
C ASN A 169 1.41 -9.07 40.13
N MET A 170 0.13 -8.90 39.78
CA MET A 170 -1.02 -9.13 40.66
C MET A 170 -1.11 -8.21 41.88
N THR A 171 -0.41 -7.07 41.89
CA THR A 171 -0.54 -6.05 42.95
C THR A 171 -1.50 -4.93 42.53
N PRO A 172 -2.23 -4.29 43.46
CA PRO A 172 -3.06 -3.13 43.14
C PRO A 172 -2.22 -1.98 42.57
N ILE A 173 -2.79 -1.20 41.66
CA ILE A 173 -2.09 -0.08 41.01
C ILE A 173 -1.94 1.11 41.96
N SER A 174 -2.94 1.34 42.80
CA SER A 174 -2.96 2.44 43.75
C SER A 174 -3.67 2.04 45.03
N HIS A 175 -3.09 2.40 46.17
CA HIS A 175 -3.73 2.24 47.48
C HIS A 175 -4.57 3.44 47.90
N GLN A 176 -4.61 4.51 47.10
CA GLN A 176 -5.37 5.73 47.40
C GLN A 176 -6.83 5.59 46.93
N LYS A 177 -7.79 5.69 47.86
CA LYS A 177 -9.23 5.55 47.60
C LYS A 177 -9.82 6.53 46.58
N GLY A 178 -9.20 7.70 46.38
CA GLY A 178 -9.63 8.69 45.39
C GLY A 178 -9.02 8.50 44.00
N ASN A 179 -8.09 7.56 43.84
CA ASN A 179 -7.47 7.31 42.55
C ASN A 179 -8.40 6.47 41.67
N MET A 180 -8.55 6.88 40.42
CA MET A 180 -9.35 6.20 39.41
C MET A 180 -8.96 4.74 39.17
N HIS A 181 -7.73 4.36 39.52
CA HIS A 181 -7.17 3.02 39.36
C HIS A 181 -6.97 2.28 40.71
N HIS A 182 -7.76 2.62 41.73
CA HIS A 182 -7.67 1.97 43.04
C HIS A 182 -7.97 0.47 42.98
N ASP A 183 -9.04 0.09 42.28
CA ASP A 183 -9.49 -1.30 42.19
C ASP A 183 -8.81 -2.07 41.04
N ASP A 184 -7.97 -1.40 40.27
CA ASP A 184 -7.22 -2.01 39.18
C ASP A 184 -5.95 -2.68 39.72
N VAL A 185 -5.59 -3.81 39.10
CA VAL A 185 -4.43 -4.63 39.46
C VAL A 185 -3.46 -4.69 38.29
N TRP A 186 -2.16 -4.61 38.57
CA TRP A 186 -1.11 -4.78 37.58
C TRP A 186 -1.07 -6.22 37.04
N SER A 187 -1.07 -6.37 35.71
CA SER A 187 -0.93 -7.65 35.01
C SER A 187 0.32 -7.63 34.15
N VAL A 188 1.48 -7.82 34.77
CA VAL A 188 2.80 -7.62 34.14
C VAL A 188 3.65 -8.90 34.13
N LYS A 189 4.45 -9.07 33.07
CA LYS A 189 5.36 -10.22 32.92
C LYS A 189 6.68 -9.78 32.32
N TYR A 190 7.80 -10.14 32.96
CA TYR A 190 9.12 -9.95 32.36
C TYR A 190 9.34 -10.94 31.21
N LEU A 191 9.84 -10.45 30.07
CA LEU A 191 10.15 -11.25 28.89
C LEU A 191 11.67 -11.50 28.79
N LYS A 192 12.11 -12.71 29.16
CA LYS A 192 13.53 -13.11 29.07
C LYS A 192 13.97 -13.19 27.60
N GLY A 193 15.07 -12.53 27.26
CA GLY A 193 15.66 -12.56 25.91
C GLY A 193 14.91 -11.73 24.86
N PHE A 194 13.77 -11.14 25.21
CA PHE A 194 13.01 -10.30 24.31
C PHE A 194 13.60 -8.89 24.25
N LYS A 195 13.74 -8.33 23.04
CA LYS A 195 14.30 -7.01 22.77
C LYS A 195 13.32 -6.19 21.94
N TRP A 196 13.45 -4.87 22.02
CA TRP A 196 12.50 -3.96 21.37
C TRP A 196 12.48 -4.13 19.85
N SER A 197 13.65 -4.45 19.27
CA SER A 197 13.79 -4.74 17.85
C SER A 197 12.84 -5.85 17.38
N HIS A 198 12.64 -6.91 18.18
CA HIS A 198 11.74 -8.02 17.83
C HIS A 198 10.27 -7.56 17.75
N LEU A 199 9.86 -6.66 18.65
CA LEU A 199 8.51 -6.08 18.63
C LEU A 199 8.32 -5.24 17.36
N THR A 200 9.25 -4.32 17.08
CA THR A 200 9.15 -3.44 15.93
C THR A 200 9.24 -4.19 14.61
N GLU A 201 10.06 -5.24 14.55
CA GLU A 201 10.20 -6.11 13.39
C GLU A 201 8.90 -6.85 13.09
N LYS A 202 8.27 -7.46 14.10
CA LYS A 202 6.97 -8.13 13.95
C LYS A 202 5.89 -7.16 13.46
N VAL A 203 5.77 -6.00 14.11
CA VAL A 203 4.77 -4.98 13.73
C VAL A 203 5.02 -4.45 12.31
N ALA A 204 6.28 -4.20 11.94
CA ALA A 204 6.65 -3.75 10.61
C ALA A 204 6.40 -4.83 9.55
N TYR A 205 6.69 -6.09 9.86
CA TYR A 205 6.40 -7.22 8.99
C TYR A 205 4.90 -7.37 8.73
N GLU A 206 4.08 -7.42 9.78
CA GLU A 206 2.62 -7.51 9.66
C GLU A 206 2.03 -6.34 8.86
N ARG A 207 2.54 -5.12 9.08
CA ARG A 207 2.15 -3.94 8.31
C ARG A 207 2.51 -4.09 6.84
N ARG A 208 3.74 -4.50 6.53
CA ARG A 208 4.21 -4.72 5.15
C ARG A 208 3.38 -5.78 4.43
N VAL A 209 3.10 -6.90 5.08
CA VAL A 209 2.25 -7.96 4.50
C VAL A 209 0.84 -7.46 4.21
N ARG A 210 0.23 -6.71 5.15
CA ARG A 210 -1.10 -6.13 4.93
C ARG A 210 -1.10 -5.15 3.76
N GLU A 211 -0.12 -4.26 3.71
CA GLU A 211 0.01 -3.26 2.65
C GLU A 211 0.25 -3.90 1.27
N GLN A 212 1.08 -4.94 1.20
CA GLN A 212 1.30 -5.71 -0.02
C GLN A 212 0.01 -6.38 -0.51
N LYS A 213 -0.76 -7.01 0.38
CA LYS A 213 -2.05 -7.64 0.01
C LYS A 213 -3.04 -6.61 -0.54
N LEU A 214 -3.23 -5.49 0.19
CA LEU A 214 -4.10 -4.40 -0.27
C LEU A 214 -3.64 -3.83 -1.60
N ARG A 215 -2.33 -3.71 -1.82
CA ARG A 215 -1.76 -3.22 -3.08
C ARG A 215 -2.06 -4.16 -4.24
N VAL A 216 -1.92 -5.47 -4.05
CA VAL A 216 -2.23 -6.47 -5.08
C VAL A 216 -3.71 -6.43 -5.44
N GLU A 217 -4.59 -6.41 -4.43
CA GLU A 217 -6.04 -6.29 -4.63
C GLU A 217 -6.42 -4.99 -5.34
N MET A 218 -5.83 -3.86 -4.95
CA MET A 218 -6.03 -2.59 -5.65
C MET A 218 -5.52 -2.61 -7.11
N MET A 219 -4.44 -3.34 -7.39
CA MET A 219 -3.91 -3.46 -8.75
C MET A 219 -4.84 -4.31 -9.63
N GLU A 220 -5.42 -5.37 -9.08
CA GLU A 220 -6.41 -6.20 -9.75
C GLU A 220 -7.67 -5.40 -10.09
N VAL A 221 -8.25 -4.72 -9.10
CA VAL A 221 -9.41 -3.84 -9.29
C VAL A 221 -9.12 -2.72 -10.31
N LYS A 222 -7.93 -2.11 -10.28
CA LYS A 222 -7.56 -1.10 -11.27
C LYS A 222 -7.44 -1.68 -12.68
N ARG A 223 -6.91 -2.90 -12.81
CA ARG A 223 -6.80 -3.59 -14.11
C ARG A 223 -8.18 -3.90 -14.69
N GLU A 224 -9.10 -4.39 -13.85
CA GLU A 224 -10.49 -4.66 -14.24
C GLU A 224 -11.22 -3.38 -14.64
N ASN A 225 -11.11 -2.32 -13.83
CA ASN A 225 -11.71 -1.02 -14.14
C ASN A 225 -11.17 -0.43 -15.45
N ALA A 226 -9.85 -0.51 -15.69
CA ALA A 226 -9.24 -0.04 -16.93
C ALA A 226 -9.73 -0.85 -18.15
N ALA A 227 -9.84 -2.17 -18.01
CA ALA A 227 -10.39 -3.03 -19.07
C ALA A 227 -11.85 -2.68 -19.38
N PHE A 228 -12.66 -2.44 -18.35
CA PHE A 228 -14.07 -2.05 -18.50
C PHE A 228 -14.22 -0.70 -19.21
N VAL A 229 -13.43 0.32 -18.82
CA VAL A 229 -13.42 1.63 -19.48
C VAL A 229 -13.03 1.50 -20.96
N SER A 230 -12.00 0.70 -21.26
CA SER A 230 -11.58 0.46 -22.65
C SER A 230 -12.68 -0.19 -23.49
N GLN A 231 -13.40 -1.17 -22.95
CA GLN A 231 -14.53 -1.82 -23.63
C GLN A 231 -15.68 -0.83 -23.90
N LEU A 232 -16.00 0.04 -22.94
CA LEU A 232 -17.02 1.08 -23.13
C LEU A 232 -16.61 2.10 -24.20
N GLU A 233 -15.35 2.52 -24.22
CA GLU A 233 -14.83 3.41 -25.27
C GLU A 233 -14.88 2.74 -26.66
N GLN A 234 -14.54 1.45 -26.75
CA GLN A 234 -14.66 0.69 -27.98
C GLN A 234 -16.12 0.61 -28.43
N GLY A 235 -17.05 0.30 -27.52
CA GLY A 235 -18.50 0.29 -27.81
C GLY A 235 -18.97 1.62 -28.40
N LYS A 236 -18.69 2.74 -27.71
CA LYS A 236 -19.03 4.09 -28.21
C LYS A 236 -18.43 4.41 -29.57
N LYS A 237 -17.19 3.97 -29.83
CA LYS A 237 -16.52 4.15 -31.14
C LYS A 237 -17.24 3.34 -32.23
N MET A 238 -17.63 2.10 -31.93
CA MET A 238 -18.37 1.25 -32.87
C MET A 238 -19.75 1.84 -33.17
N ASP A 239 -20.47 2.32 -32.16
CA ASP A 239 -21.77 2.98 -32.32
C ASP A 239 -21.65 4.24 -33.21
N TYR A 240 -20.60 5.06 -32.99
CA TYR A 240 -20.34 6.23 -33.83
C TYR A 240 -20.02 5.87 -35.28
N ILE A 241 -19.25 4.78 -35.50
CA ILE A 241 -18.95 4.26 -36.83
C ILE A 241 -20.24 3.77 -37.51
N GLU A 242 -21.07 3.01 -36.80
CA GLU A 242 -22.34 2.49 -37.31
C GLU A 242 -23.29 3.63 -37.69
N GLU A 243 -23.48 4.62 -36.81
CA GLU A 243 -24.33 5.78 -37.08
C GLU A 243 -23.79 6.61 -38.25
N ARG A 244 -22.47 6.76 -38.39
CA ARG A 244 -21.85 7.43 -39.55
C ARG A 244 -22.11 6.66 -40.84
N LEU A 245 -21.98 5.33 -40.83
CA LEU A 245 -22.27 4.47 -41.97
C LEU A 245 -23.76 4.56 -42.33
N ARG A 246 -24.66 4.56 -41.35
CA ARG A 246 -26.11 4.69 -41.54
C ARG A 246 -26.49 6.03 -42.17
N ARG A 247 -25.93 7.15 -41.71
CA ARG A 247 -26.11 8.48 -42.33
C ARG A 247 -25.62 8.53 -43.77
N LYS A 248 -24.52 7.83 -44.06
CA LYS A 248 -23.94 7.77 -45.42
C LYS A 248 -24.68 6.80 -46.34
N GLY A 249 -25.34 5.78 -45.79
CA GLY A 249 -26.24 4.89 -46.53
C GLY A 249 -27.60 5.52 -46.84
N ASN A 250 -28.07 6.44 -46.00
CA ASN A 250 -29.33 7.16 -46.20
C ASN A 250 -29.21 8.45 -47.03
N SER A 251 -27.98 8.92 -47.27
CA SER A 251 -27.66 9.98 -48.25
C SER A 251 -27.12 9.32 -49.52
N GLY A 252 -28.00 9.12 -50.51
CA GLY A 252 -27.67 8.48 -51.79
C GLY A 252 -26.60 9.23 -52.59
N GLY A 253 -25.33 8.96 -52.30
CA GLY A 253 -24.19 9.54 -53.02
C GLY A 253 -23.05 8.53 -53.12
N ALA A 254 -22.87 8.00 -54.34
CA ALA A 254 -21.76 7.14 -54.71
C ALA A 254 -20.40 7.80 -54.37
N SER A 255 -19.81 7.45 -53.23
CA SER A 255 -18.41 7.78 -52.96
C SER A 255 -17.54 6.65 -53.50
N GLU A 256 -17.11 6.81 -54.74
CA GLU A 256 -16.10 6.03 -55.45
C GLU A 256 -14.94 5.65 -54.52
N LYS A 257 -14.70 4.34 -54.35
CA LYS A 257 -13.57 3.82 -53.58
C LYS A 257 -12.28 4.19 -54.32
N LYS A 258 -11.72 5.37 -54.06
CA LYS A 258 -10.34 5.71 -54.47
C LYS A 258 -9.36 4.83 -53.70
N SER A 259 -9.12 3.64 -54.25
CA SER A 259 -7.95 2.81 -53.95
C SER A 259 -6.71 3.67 -54.17
N ARG A 260 -6.10 4.14 -53.08
CA ARG A 260 -4.76 4.74 -53.16
C ARG A 260 -3.81 3.59 -53.47
N LYS A 261 -3.49 3.38 -54.75
CA LYS A 261 -2.35 2.55 -55.17
C LYS A 261 -1.08 3.18 -54.57
N ILE A 262 -0.63 2.65 -53.44
CA ILE A 262 0.68 2.99 -52.88
C ILE A 262 1.71 2.42 -53.86
N ARG A 263 2.36 3.31 -54.62
CA ARG A 263 3.39 2.93 -55.59
C ARG A 263 4.66 2.57 -54.81
N GLN A 264 4.86 1.29 -54.52
CA GLN A 264 6.15 0.80 -54.02
C GLN A 264 7.24 1.15 -55.06
N LYS A 265 8.23 1.96 -54.65
CA LYS A 265 9.38 2.26 -55.49
C LYS A 265 10.23 0.98 -55.58
N LYS A 266 10.54 0.53 -56.80
CA LYS A 266 11.49 -0.57 -57.01
C LYS A 266 12.87 -0.13 -56.48
N PRO A 267 13.60 -0.99 -55.74
CA PRO A 267 14.96 -0.69 -55.32
C PRO A 267 15.85 -0.50 -56.55
N PHE A 268 16.71 0.51 -56.49
CA PHE A 268 17.60 0.93 -57.55
C PHE A 268 18.62 -0.18 -57.87
N GLN A 269 18.50 -0.81 -59.03
CA GLN A 269 19.55 -1.67 -59.59
C GLN A 269 20.50 -0.78 -60.39
N GLY A 270 21.62 -0.42 -59.79
CA GLY A 270 22.73 0.24 -60.48
C GLY A 270 23.34 -0.70 -61.52
N SER A 271 23.44 -0.25 -62.77
CA SER A 271 24.14 -0.96 -63.84
C SER A 271 25.65 -0.72 -63.78
N GLY A 272 26.42 -1.80 -63.74
CA GLY A 272 27.72 -1.91 -64.40
C GLY A 272 28.94 -1.33 -63.66
N GLY A 273 29.76 -2.21 -63.09
CA GLY A 273 31.10 -1.88 -62.61
C GLY A 273 31.79 -3.05 -61.93
N SER A 274 32.22 -4.03 -62.73
CA SER A 274 33.04 -5.19 -62.34
C SER A 274 34.26 -4.82 -61.47
N THR A 275 34.40 -5.45 -60.29
CA THR A 275 35.67 -6.03 -59.83
C THR A 275 35.43 -7.28 -58.97
N LYS A 276 36.01 -8.39 -59.47
CA LYS A 276 36.33 -9.70 -58.87
C LYS A 276 36.56 -9.66 -57.33
N SER A 277 36.31 -10.67 -56.50
CA SER A 277 36.67 -12.09 -56.57
C SER A 277 35.99 -12.84 -55.40
N VAL A 278 35.38 -14.01 -55.64
CA VAL A 278 35.82 -15.37 -55.19
C VAL A 278 36.00 -15.50 -53.68
N ILE A 279 35.19 -16.33 -53.00
CA ILE A 279 35.60 -17.43 -52.09
C ILE A 279 34.43 -18.45 -51.94
N LEU A 280 34.63 -19.65 -52.51
CA LEU A 280 34.30 -21.04 -52.05
C LEU A 280 32.97 -21.29 -51.27
N GLY A 281 32.15 -22.32 -51.51
CA GLY A 281 32.37 -23.67 -52.06
C GLY A 281 32.08 -24.76 -50.99
N SER A 282 31.35 -25.82 -51.38
CA SER A 282 30.88 -27.02 -50.64
C SER A 282 29.57 -26.84 -49.86
N LEU A 283 28.47 -27.57 -50.10
CA LEU A 283 28.21 -28.98 -50.46
C LEU A 283 28.67 -29.97 -49.38
N VAL A 284 27.73 -30.36 -48.51
CA VAL A 284 27.72 -31.65 -47.82
C VAL A 284 26.31 -32.24 -47.99
N SER A 285 26.32 -33.52 -48.39
CA SER A 285 25.18 -34.43 -48.57
C SER A 285 24.33 -34.64 -47.33
#